data_AF-A0A9W8AN23-F1
#
_entry.id   AF-A0A9W8AN23-F1
#
_cell.length_a   1.000
_cell.length_b   1.000
_cell.length_c   1.000
_cell.angle_alpha   90.00
_cell.angle_beta   90.00
_cell.angle_gamma   90.00
#
_symmetry.space_group_name_H-M   'P 1'
#
loop_
_entity.id
_entity.type
_entity.pdbx_description
1 polymer ?
#
loop_
_entity_poly.entity_id
_entity_poly.type
_entity_poly.pdbx_seq_one_letter_code
_entity_poly.pdbx_strand_id
1 'polypeptide(L)'
;YTTMRFLNTLSGKFSLLATLALGATTLAPVGAESFTGDAKLRHDYKMGFKYPMDINGEIPYWRTYGSTSNKDYYIQLAPNVTHQQGSMWSTRTNPHANWVANFTFYIAGLDEYGSDGLALWYTANEGRSGNLYGNENPFKGLGLIFHTYNEYEHKPSPFVMAYVNDGHTHLDVHNTAHDHLMVGACFRDVRNTHPHLVHARLTYDDHKLS
;
A
#
# COMPACT_ATOMS: atom_id res chain seq x y z
N TYR A 1 13.75 -1.00 -9.59
CA TYR A 1 13.90 0.37 -9.08
C TYR A 1 12.68 0.71 -8.24
N THR A 2 12.84 0.75 -6.92
CA THR A 2 11.71 0.82 -5.98
C THR A 2 11.69 2.20 -5.34
N THR A 3 10.75 3.06 -5.73
CA THR A 3 10.61 4.41 -5.18
C THR A 3 9.31 4.49 -4.38
N MET A 4 9.41 4.10 -3.10
CA MET A 4 8.27 4.07 -2.18
C MET A 4 7.95 5.47 -1.65
N ARG A 5 6.69 5.93 -1.76
CA ARG A 5 6.19 7.18 -1.17
C ARG A 5 4.95 6.92 -0.32
N PHE A 6 4.93 7.51 0.87
CA PHE A 6 3.83 7.52 1.83
C PHE A 6 3.15 8.89 1.85
N LEU A 7 2.23 9.19 2.78
CA LEU A 7 1.30 10.35 2.93
C LEU A 7 1.28 10.77 4.45
N ASN A 8 0.61 11.85 4.88
CA ASN A 8 0.02 11.97 6.24
C ASN A 8 -1.24 12.85 6.28
N THR A 9 -1.97 12.72 7.40
CA THR A 9 -3.41 12.87 7.66
C THR A 9 -3.92 14.26 8.09
N LEU A 10 -5.24 14.44 7.89
CA LEU A 10 -6.26 15.23 8.61
C LEU A 10 -5.83 16.36 9.56
N SER A 11 -6.32 17.57 9.28
CA SER A 11 -6.63 18.58 10.29
C SER A 11 -8.01 19.22 10.02
N GLY A 12 -8.87 19.27 11.05
CA GLY A 12 -10.01 20.21 11.12
C GLY A 12 -11.42 19.64 10.92
N LYS A 13 -12.27 19.80 11.95
CA LYS A 13 -13.73 19.66 11.90
C LYS A 13 -14.35 20.93 11.30
N PHE A 14 -15.34 20.79 10.42
CA PHE A 14 -16.37 21.81 10.19
C PHE A 14 -17.75 21.15 10.16
N SER A 15 -18.63 21.66 11.03
CA SER A 15 -20.06 21.41 11.00
C SER A 15 -20.68 22.38 10.01
N LEU A 16 -21.56 21.90 9.12
CA LEU A 16 -22.58 22.72 8.52
C LEU A 16 -23.88 21.90 8.40
N LEU A 17 -24.86 22.26 9.22
CA LEU A 17 -26.27 22.01 8.95
C LEU A 17 -26.66 22.80 7.69
N ALA A 18 -27.20 22.13 6.68
CA ALA A 18 -27.96 22.76 5.60
C ALA A 18 -29.08 21.82 5.13
N THR A 19 -30.25 22.07 5.69
CA THR A 19 -31.59 22.16 5.07
C THR A 19 -31.93 21.25 3.88
N LEU A 20 -33.02 20.48 4.04
CA LEU A 20 -33.77 19.85 2.95
C LEU A 20 -34.10 20.89 1.85
N ALA A 21 -33.68 20.60 0.61
CA ALA A 21 -34.33 21.12 -0.57
C ALA A 21 -34.68 19.92 -1.47
N LEU A 22 -35.99 19.65 -1.62
CA LEU A 22 -36.48 18.80 -2.69
C LEU A 22 -36.27 19.55 -4.02
N GLY A 23 -35.40 19.02 -4.86
CA GLY A 23 -35.22 19.47 -6.24
C GLY A 23 -34.74 18.31 -7.09
N ALA A 24 -35.50 17.98 -8.14
CA ALA A 24 -35.22 16.87 -9.05
C ALA A 24 -33.83 17.02 -9.69
N THR A 25 -32.90 16.12 -9.33
CA THR A 25 -31.57 16.03 -9.94
C THR A 25 -31.62 15.07 -11.12
N THR A 26 -31.47 15.62 -12.32
CA THR A 26 -31.09 14.85 -13.50
C THR A 26 -29.74 14.17 -13.23
N LEU A 27 -29.67 12.85 -13.35
CA LEU A 27 -28.42 12.10 -13.33
C LEU A 27 -27.58 12.54 -14.53
N ALA A 28 -26.68 13.50 -14.32
CA ALA A 28 -25.58 13.71 -15.26
C ALA A 28 -24.68 12.47 -15.18
N PRO A 29 -24.26 11.90 -16.33
CA PRO A 29 -23.28 10.83 -16.30
C PRO A 29 -22.02 11.37 -15.62
N VAL A 30 -21.52 10.64 -14.62
CA VAL A 30 -20.20 10.88 -14.05
C VAL A 30 -19.21 10.66 -15.19
N GLY A 31 -18.87 11.76 -15.86
CA GLY A 31 -17.78 11.80 -16.81
C GLY A 31 -16.53 11.37 -16.05
N ALA A 32 -15.84 10.37 -16.56
CA ALA A 32 -14.46 10.14 -16.18
C ALA A 32 -13.69 11.40 -16.54
N GLU A 33 -13.46 12.29 -15.57
CA GLU A 33 -12.47 13.34 -15.71
C GLU A 33 -11.11 12.65 -15.82
N SER A 34 -10.68 12.51 -17.06
CA SER A 34 -9.33 12.24 -17.47
C SER A 34 -8.42 13.28 -16.82
N PHE A 35 -7.33 12.81 -16.21
CA PHE A 35 -6.21 13.64 -15.77
C PHE A 35 -5.98 14.79 -16.77
N THR A 36 -6.25 16.03 -16.38
CA THR A 36 -5.71 17.18 -17.08
C THR A 36 -4.20 17.09 -16.92
N GLY A 37 -3.51 16.67 -17.99
CA GLY A 37 -2.12 16.22 -18.00
C GLY A 37 -1.05 17.28 -17.74
N ASP A 38 -1.21 18.15 -16.75
CA ASP A 38 -0.28 19.26 -16.47
C ASP A 38 0.32 19.28 -15.05
N ALA A 39 -0.03 18.33 -14.18
CA ALA A 39 0.63 18.23 -12.87
C ALA A 39 2.07 17.72 -13.03
N LYS A 40 3.05 18.63 -12.95
CA LYS A 40 4.48 18.27 -13.01
C LYS A 40 4.89 17.43 -11.80
N LEU A 41 5.15 16.14 -12.02
CA LEU A 41 5.68 15.25 -11.01
C LEU A 41 7.07 15.71 -10.54
N ARG A 42 7.22 15.93 -9.23
CA ARG A 42 8.52 16.22 -8.61
C ARG A 42 9.03 14.99 -7.86
N HIS A 43 10.29 14.63 -8.08
CA HIS A 43 10.91 13.57 -7.31
C HIS A 43 11.35 14.06 -5.92
N ASP A 44 10.73 13.54 -4.86
CA ASP A 44 11.19 13.60 -3.49
C ASP A 44 12.10 12.39 -3.19
N TYR A 45 13.39 12.66 -2.99
CA TYR A 45 14.40 11.64 -2.70
C TYR A 45 14.37 11.14 -1.26
N LYS A 46 13.70 11.85 -0.35
CA LYS A 46 13.58 11.45 1.06
C LYS A 46 12.46 10.42 1.25
N MET A 47 11.51 10.42 0.34
CA MET A 47 10.43 9.45 0.23
C MET A 47 10.78 8.46 -0.90
N GLY A 48 11.94 7.84 -0.85
CA GLY A 48 12.35 6.88 -1.87
C GLY A 48 13.76 6.39 -1.65
N PHE A 49 14.13 5.37 -2.41
CA PHE A 49 15.49 4.87 -2.50
C PHE A 49 15.71 4.39 -3.95
N LYS A 50 16.97 4.25 -4.34
CA LYS A 50 17.36 3.70 -5.64
C LYS A 50 18.70 3.00 -5.46
N TYR A 51 19.07 2.13 -6.39
CA TYR A 51 20.40 1.56 -6.39
C TYR A 51 21.48 2.65 -6.57
N PRO A 52 22.62 2.58 -5.86
CA PRO A 52 22.87 1.72 -4.68
C PRO A 52 22.01 2.18 -3.48
N MET A 53 21.35 1.22 -2.81
CA MET A 53 20.28 1.52 -1.85
C MET A 53 20.81 1.88 -0.47
N ASP A 54 21.93 1.27 -0.05
CA ASP A 54 22.56 1.57 1.21
C ASP A 54 23.79 2.46 1.07
N ILE A 55 24.02 3.25 2.11
CA ILE A 55 25.22 4.04 2.33
C ILE A 55 25.73 3.59 3.69
N ASN A 56 26.89 2.92 3.73
CA ASN A 56 27.47 2.35 4.95
C ASN A 56 26.55 1.34 5.66
N GLY A 57 25.80 0.52 4.91
CA GLY A 57 24.91 -0.49 5.47
C GLY A 57 23.55 0.03 5.94
N GLU A 58 23.27 1.33 5.79
CA GLU A 58 21.96 1.92 6.10
C GLU A 58 21.27 2.45 4.85
N ILE A 59 19.94 2.32 4.78
CA ILE A 59 19.14 2.89 3.70
C ILE A 59 18.68 4.27 4.13
N PRO A 60 19.14 5.37 3.50
CA PRO A 60 18.85 6.72 3.97
C PRO A 60 17.34 6.99 4.05
N TYR A 61 16.87 7.46 5.21
CA TYR A 61 15.45 7.76 5.49
C TYR A 61 14.51 6.55 5.58
N TRP A 62 15.06 5.34 5.63
CA TRP A 62 14.27 4.12 5.77
C TRP A 62 14.82 3.24 6.90
N ARG A 63 13.90 2.59 7.60
CA ARG A 63 14.23 1.63 8.66
C ARG A 63 13.60 0.29 8.33
N THR A 64 14.35 -0.78 8.55
CA THR A 64 13.94 -2.16 8.33
C THR A 64 13.63 -2.85 9.66
N TYR A 65 12.70 -3.80 9.64
CA TYR A 65 12.28 -4.59 10.79
C TYR A 65 12.09 -6.06 10.41
N GLY A 66 12.11 -6.92 11.43
CA GLY A 66 11.87 -8.36 11.30
C GLY A 66 12.91 -9.06 10.42
N SER A 67 12.45 -9.94 9.55
CA SER A 67 13.27 -10.75 8.64
C SER A 67 13.85 -9.98 7.45
N THR A 68 13.67 -8.65 7.40
CA THR A 68 14.12 -7.84 6.28
C THR A 68 15.64 -7.85 6.16
N SER A 69 16.15 -8.16 4.98
CA SER A 69 17.58 -8.12 4.68
C SER A 69 17.89 -7.33 3.41
N ASN A 70 18.97 -6.56 3.46
CA ASN A 70 19.49 -5.83 2.30
C ASN A 70 20.27 -6.80 1.40
N LYS A 71 19.94 -6.84 0.11
CA LYS A 71 20.69 -7.58 -0.93
C LYS A 71 21.28 -6.57 -1.91
N ASP A 72 22.23 -7.02 -2.72
CA ASP A 72 22.98 -6.15 -3.64
C ASP A 72 22.06 -5.28 -4.53
N TYR A 73 20.96 -5.83 -5.04
CA TYR A 73 20.09 -5.16 -6.03
C TYR A 73 18.64 -4.96 -5.57
N TYR A 74 18.24 -5.53 -4.43
CA TYR A 74 16.87 -5.46 -3.93
C TYR A 74 16.82 -5.65 -2.41
N ILE A 75 15.71 -5.26 -1.81
CA ILE A 75 15.47 -5.46 -0.38
C ILE A 75 14.56 -6.66 -0.26
N GLN A 76 15.02 -7.68 0.45
CA GLN A 76 14.22 -8.86 0.73
C GLN A 76 13.46 -8.63 2.03
N LEU A 77 12.15 -8.39 1.96
CA LEU A 77 11.32 -8.21 3.16
C LEU A 77 11.15 -9.52 3.95
N ALA A 78 10.83 -10.61 3.25
CA ALA A 78 10.71 -11.94 3.84
C ALA A 78 11.40 -12.97 2.93
N PRO A 79 12.23 -13.89 3.47
CA PRO A 79 12.74 -15.02 2.71
C PRO A 79 11.67 -16.10 2.51
N ASN A 80 11.89 -17.01 1.56
CA ASN A 80 11.03 -18.17 1.31
C ASN A 80 11.24 -19.25 2.41
N VAL A 81 10.85 -18.92 3.63
CA VAL A 81 10.87 -19.76 4.82
C VAL A 81 9.55 -19.49 5.57
N THR A 82 9.07 -20.46 6.32
CA THR A 82 7.83 -20.32 7.08
C THR A 82 7.95 -19.26 8.19
N HIS A 83 6.82 -18.63 8.51
CA HIS A 83 6.66 -17.67 9.63
C HIS A 83 7.62 -16.48 9.59
N GLN A 84 7.87 -15.94 8.41
CA GLN A 84 8.72 -14.78 8.23
C GLN A 84 7.87 -13.52 8.09
N GLN A 85 8.29 -12.47 8.80
CA GLN A 85 7.66 -11.16 8.72
C GLN A 85 8.77 -10.12 8.65
N GLY A 86 8.73 -9.27 7.64
CA GLY A 86 9.63 -8.13 7.55
C GLY A 86 8.91 -6.95 6.96
N SER A 87 9.35 -5.77 7.37
CA SER A 87 8.81 -4.51 6.89
C SER A 87 9.90 -3.47 6.77
N MET A 88 9.61 -2.44 5.97
CA MET A 88 10.49 -1.32 5.75
C MET A 88 9.68 -0.04 5.69
N TRP A 89 10.07 0.93 6.51
CA TRP A 89 9.29 2.14 6.76
C TRP A 89 10.13 3.39 6.57
N SER A 90 9.52 4.45 6.05
CA SER A 90 10.19 5.73 5.99
C SER A 90 10.27 6.33 7.40
N THR A 91 11.43 6.87 7.75
CA THR A 91 11.63 7.62 9.00
C THR A 91 11.12 9.06 8.93
N ARG A 92 10.54 9.45 7.79
CA ARG A 92 9.95 10.77 7.56
C ARG A 92 8.49 10.63 7.18
N THR A 93 7.70 11.53 7.73
CA THR A 93 6.32 11.75 7.29
C THR A 93 6.30 12.39 5.90
N ASN A 94 5.41 11.95 5.01
CA ASN A 94 5.25 12.62 3.73
C ASN A 94 4.59 13.99 3.92
N PRO A 95 5.21 15.08 3.42
CA PRO A 95 4.64 16.42 3.50
C PRO A 95 3.68 16.77 2.33
N HIS A 96 3.51 15.90 1.34
CA HIS A 96 2.77 16.22 0.10
C HIS A 96 1.30 15.84 0.18
N ALA A 97 0.41 16.78 -0.13
CA ALA A 97 -1.04 16.57 -0.19
C ALA A 97 -1.47 15.65 -1.35
N ASN A 98 -0.88 15.85 -2.53
CA ASN A 98 -1.02 15.00 -3.71
C ASN A 98 0.30 14.29 -3.98
N TRP A 99 0.26 13.01 -4.31
CA TRP A 99 1.47 12.20 -4.50
C TRP A 99 1.22 11.00 -5.41
N VAL A 100 2.33 10.53 -5.98
CA VAL A 100 2.41 9.28 -6.72
C VAL A 100 3.53 8.45 -6.13
N ALA A 101 3.25 7.20 -5.83
CA ALA A 101 4.21 6.23 -5.35
C ALA A 101 4.37 5.09 -6.37
N ASN A 102 5.63 4.78 -6.73
CA ASN A 102 5.94 3.78 -7.75
C ASN A 102 6.76 2.64 -7.13
N PHE A 103 6.17 1.46 -7.09
CA PHE A 103 6.73 0.27 -6.48
C PHE A 103 7.13 -0.70 -7.57
N THR A 104 8.34 -1.23 -7.43
CA THR A 104 8.77 -2.37 -8.24
C THR A 104 9.13 -3.49 -7.29
N PHE A 105 8.55 -4.65 -7.49
CA PHE A 105 8.75 -5.82 -6.63
C PHE A 105 8.59 -7.11 -7.44
N TYR A 106 8.89 -8.22 -6.80
CA TYR A 106 8.50 -9.55 -7.25
C TYR A 106 8.17 -10.38 -6.02
N ILE A 107 7.21 -11.30 -6.16
CA ILE A 107 6.91 -12.32 -5.15
C ILE A 107 7.23 -13.66 -5.78
N ALA A 108 8.18 -14.40 -5.20
CA ALA A 108 8.63 -15.68 -5.74
C ALA A 108 8.53 -16.77 -4.68
N GLY A 109 8.12 -17.97 -5.11
CA GLY A 109 8.06 -19.18 -4.30
C GLY A 109 8.11 -20.41 -5.18
N LEU A 110 8.60 -21.53 -4.63
CA LEU A 110 8.72 -22.78 -5.37
C LEU A 110 7.35 -23.43 -5.63
N ASP A 111 6.39 -23.22 -4.74
CA ASP A 111 5.06 -23.80 -4.79
C ASP A 111 4.03 -22.82 -5.38
N GLU A 112 2.92 -23.38 -5.83
CA GLU A 112 1.77 -22.59 -6.26
C GLU A 112 1.08 -21.90 -5.07
N TYR A 113 1.34 -22.33 -3.83
CA TYR A 113 0.62 -21.94 -2.62
C TYR A 113 1.33 -20.90 -1.72
N GLY A 114 2.35 -20.21 -2.22
CA GLY A 114 3.09 -19.23 -1.42
C GLY A 114 2.21 -18.12 -0.83
N SER A 115 2.39 -17.91 0.48
CA SER A 115 1.63 -17.00 1.33
C SER A 115 2.57 -16.06 2.12
N ASP A 116 2.08 -14.97 2.71
CA ASP A 116 0.71 -14.44 2.63
C ASP A 116 0.57 -13.37 1.53
N GLY A 117 1.69 -12.79 1.13
CA GLY A 117 1.77 -11.78 0.07
C GLY A 117 2.65 -10.58 0.45
N LEU A 118 2.26 -9.40 -0.05
CA LEU A 118 2.96 -8.13 0.18
C LEU A 118 1.93 -7.04 0.49
N ALA A 119 2.28 -6.07 1.34
CA ALA A 119 1.48 -4.88 1.51
C ALA A 119 2.30 -3.61 1.31
N LEU A 120 1.65 -2.62 0.72
CA LEU A 120 2.05 -1.23 0.77
C LEU A 120 1.19 -0.53 1.81
N TRP A 121 1.84 0.02 2.81
CA TRP A 121 1.17 0.79 3.84
C TRP A 121 1.23 2.26 3.56
N TYR A 122 0.25 3.00 4.02
CA TYR A 122 0.37 4.42 4.14
C TYR A 122 -0.40 4.87 5.39
N THR A 123 0.32 5.05 6.49
CA THR A 123 -0.27 5.13 7.84
C THR A 123 0.22 6.33 8.64
N ALA A 124 -0.53 6.67 9.69
CA ALA A 124 -0.18 7.75 10.61
C ALA A 124 1.12 7.51 11.39
N ASN A 125 1.40 6.23 11.72
CA ASN A 125 2.58 5.78 12.45
C ASN A 125 3.39 4.77 11.63
N GLU A 126 4.69 4.67 11.92
CA GLU A 126 5.52 3.56 11.45
C GLU A 126 5.03 2.24 12.07
N GLY A 127 4.74 1.23 11.23
CA GLY A 127 4.44 -0.12 11.70
C GLY A 127 5.71 -0.84 12.16
N ARG A 128 6.02 -0.79 13.46
CA ARG A 128 7.29 -1.33 13.98
C ARG A 128 7.48 -2.84 13.78
N SER A 129 6.39 -3.58 13.58
CA SER A 129 6.27 -4.99 13.17
C SER A 129 4.85 -5.43 13.53
N GLY A 130 4.22 -6.29 12.74
CA GLY A 130 2.93 -6.88 13.11
C GLY A 130 2.39 -7.88 12.09
N ASN A 131 1.38 -8.63 12.52
CA ASN A 131 0.84 -9.77 11.79
C ASN A 131 0.00 -9.39 10.56
N LEU A 132 -0.24 -8.09 10.33
CA LEU A 132 -0.95 -7.61 9.14
C LEU A 132 0.06 -7.20 8.08
N TYR A 133 0.65 -8.18 7.39
CA TYR A 133 1.66 -7.95 6.34
C TYR A 133 2.80 -7.02 6.79
N GLY A 134 3.31 -7.23 8.01
CA GLY A 134 4.41 -6.45 8.57
C GLY A 134 4.02 -5.12 9.24
N ASN A 135 2.72 -4.83 9.34
CA ASN A 135 2.18 -3.65 10.02
C ASN A 135 1.37 -4.02 11.29
N GLU A 136 1.19 -3.01 12.16
CA GLU A 136 0.30 -3.08 13.31
C GLU A 136 -1.19 -3.18 12.90
N ASN A 137 -2.00 -3.75 13.79
CA ASN A 137 -3.43 -3.89 13.64
C ASN A 137 -4.09 -3.60 15.00
N PRO A 138 -4.99 -2.61 15.13
CA PRO A 138 -5.53 -1.75 14.08
C PRO A 138 -4.51 -0.74 13.54
N PHE A 139 -4.77 -0.21 12.33
CA PHE A 139 -3.96 0.84 11.72
C PHE A 139 -4.82 2.05 11.37
N LYS A 140 -4.21 3.24 11.33
CA LYS A 140 -4.85 4.47 10.86
C LYS A 140 -4.22 4.91 9.54
N GLY A 141 -4.95 4.80 8.44
CA GLY A 141 -4.49 5.17 7.11
C GLY A 141 -5.00 4.22 6.02
N LEU A 142 -4.16 3.98 5.01
CA LEU A 142 -4.40 3.16 3.84
C LEU A 142 -3.48 1.92 3.84
N GLY A 143 -4.00 0.77 3.42
CA GLY A 143 -3.22 -0.42 3.11
C GLY A 143 -3.59 -0.98 1.74
N LEU A 144 -2.62 -1.13 0.84
CA LEU A 144 -2.77 -1.81 -0.44
C LEU A 144 -2.11 -3.18 -0.33
N ILE A 145 -2.92 -4.23 -0.26
CA ILE A 145 -2.51 -5.60 0.01
C ILE A 145 -2.54 -6.40 -1.28
N PHE A 146 -1.38 -6.92 -1.68
CA PHE A 146 -1.20 -7.94 -2.69
C PHE A 146 -1.28 -9.29 -1.98
N HIS A 147 -2.52 -9.74 -1.77
CA HIS A 147 -2.81 -11.02 -1.15
C HIS A 147 -2.48 -12.12 -2.15
N THR A 148 -1.98 -13.27 -1.70
CA THR A 148 -1.57 -14.35 -2.61
C THR A 148 -2.10 -15.73 -2.29
N TYR A 149 -2.72 -15.93 -1.12
CA TYR A 149 -3.18 -17.26 -0.69
C TYR A 149 -4.48 -17.18 0.12
N ASN A 150 -5.50 -17.90 -0.32
CA ASN A 150 -6.76 -18.05 0.40
C ASN A 150 -6.68 -19.31 1.27
N GLU A 151 -6.62 -19.12 2.59
CA GLU A 151 -6.57 -20.18 3.60
C GLU A 151 -7.84 -21.01 3.75
N TYR A 152 -9.02 -20.46 3.44
CA TYR A 152 -10.27 -21.21 3.51
C TYR A 152 -10.40 -22.17 2.33
N GLU A 153 -10.08 -21.67 1.13
CA GLU A 153 -10.17 -22.46 -0.10
C GLU A 153 -8.92 -23.30 -0.38
N HIS A 154 -7.82 -23.06 0.34
CA HIS A 154 -6.50 -23.66 0.12
C HIS A 154 -6.01 -23.47 -1.32
N LYS A 155 -6.14 -22.24 -1.84
CA LYS A 155 -5.85 -21.90 -3.24
C LYS A 155 -5.11 -20.57 -3.37
N PRO A 156 -4.39 -20.37 -4.49
CA PRO A 156 -3.86 -19.05 -4.83
C PRO A 156 -4.95 -18.00 -4.86
N SER A 157 -4.65 -16.81 -4.35
CA SER A 157 -5.58 -15.69 -4.24
C SER A 157 -4.98 -14.48 -4.94
N PRO A 158 -5.19 -14.26 -6.25
CA PRO A 158 -4.52 -13.20 -7.00
C PRO A 158 -5.24 -11.85 -6.80
N PHE A 159 -5.40 -11.41 -5.55
CA PHE A 159 -6.17 -10.21 -5.20
C PHE A 159 -5.26 -9.07 -4.77
N VAL A 160 -5.52 -7.90 -5.35
CA VAL A 160 -5.01 -6.62 -4.86
C VAL A 160 -6.16 -5.87 -4.23
N MET A 161 -6.09 -5.60 -2.94
CA MET A 161 -7.16 -4.99 -2.15
C MET A 161 -6.66 -3.73 -1.45
N ALA A 162 -7.44 -2.65 -1.50
CA ALA A 162 -7.16 -1.40 -0.81
C ALA A 162 -8.10 -1.23 0.38
N TYR A 163 -7.55 -0.99 1.57
CA TYR A 163 -8.27 -0.81 2.82
C TYR A 163 -7.97 0.55 3.43
N VAL A 164 -9.02 1.24 3.92
CA VAL A 164 -8.88 2.46 4.71
C VAL A 164 -9.40 2.19 6.12
N ASN A 165 -8.61 2.56 7.12
CA ASN A 165 -8.94 2.33 8.52
C ASN A 165 -8.62 3.58 9.35
N ASP A 166 -9.42 3.84 10.37
CA ASP A 166 -9.31 5.01 11.25
C ASP A 166 -8.48 4.75 12.51
N GLY A 167 -8.09 3.48 12.74
CA GLY A 167 -7.32 3.03 13.89
C GLY A 167 -8.15 2.33 14.96
N HIS A 168 -9.45 2.08 14.73
CA HIS A 168 -10.34 1.45 15.71
C HIS A 168 -10.70 -0.01 15.39
N THR A 169 -10.74 -0.39 14.12
CA THR A 169 -11.16 -1.73 13.71
C THR A 169 -9.94 -2.63 13.46
N HIS A 170 -9.93 -3.82 14.06
CA HIS A 170 -8.93 -4.83 13.71
C HIS A 170 -9.29 -5.43 12.36
N LEU A 171 -8.43 -5.25 11.36
CA LEU A 171 -8.63 -5.83 10.04
C LEU A 171 -8.24 -7.32 10.05
N ASP A 172 -9.19 -8.17 9.69
CA ASP A 172 -8.92 -9.53 9.25
C ASP A 172 -9.25 -9.60 7.76
N VAL A 173 -8.22 -9.80 6.93
CA VAL A 173 -8.31 -9.78 5.46
C VAL A 173 -9.03 -11.00 4.89
N HIS A 174 -9.23 -12.03 5.72
CA HIS A 174 -9.93 -13.25 5.34
C HIS A 174 -11.41 -13.16 5.72
N ASN A 175 -11.78 -12.20 6.57
CA ASN A 175 -13.13 -12.02 7.05
C ASN A 175 -13.89 -10.93 6.29
N THR A 176 -14.91 -11.36 5.54
CA THR A 176 -15.80 -10.48 4.76
C THR A 176 -16.59 -9.47 5.61
N ALA A 177 -16.69 -9.67 6.93
CA ALA A 177 -17.27 -8.66 7.83
C ALA A 177 -16.49 -7.33 7.79
N HIS A 178 -15.22 -7.35 7.39
CA HIS A 178 -14.37 -6.17 7.24
C HIS A 178 -14.36 -5.56 5.84
N ASP A 179 -15.21 -6.05 4.92
CA ASP A 179 -15.34 -5.50 3.57
C ASP A 179 -15.74 -4.01 3.57
N HIS A 180 -16.37 -3.54 4.66
CA HIS A 180 -16.70 -2.12 4.86
C HIS A 180 -15.48 -1.20 4.95
N LEU A 181 -14.29 -1.74 5.27
CA LEU A 181 -13.02 -1.01 5.24
C LEU A 181 -12.38 -1.02 3.85
N MET A 182 -12.82 -1.90 2.95
CA MET A 182 -12.26 -2.05 1.62
C MET A 182 -12.80 -0.94 0.69
N VAL A 183 -11.90 -0.18 0.09
CA VAL A 183 -12.24 0.93 -0.81
C VAL A 183 -12.02 0.58 -2.29
N GLY A 184 -11.44 -0.58 -2.59
CA GLY A 184 -11.28 -1.08 -3.94
C GLY A 184 -10.53 -2.40 -4.00
N ALA A 185 -10.78 -3.17 -5.06
CA ALA A 185 -10.07 -4.42 -5.31
C ALA A 185 -9.94 -4.71 -6.81
N CYS A 186 -8.93 -5.49 -7.19
CA CYS A 186 -8.83 -6.08 -8.51
C CYS A 186 -8.09 -7.42 -8.51
N PHE A 187 -8.33 -8.20 -9.55
CA PHE A 187 -7.63 -9.47 -9.78
C PHE A 187 -6.33 -9.23 -10.53
N ARG A 188 -5.18 -9.48 -9.91
CA ARG A 188 -3.88 -9.46 -10.56
C ARG A 188 -2.99 -10.54 -9.94
N ASP A 189 -2.58 -11.50 -10.76
CA ASP A 189 -1.54 -12.44 -10.34
C ASP A 189 -0.18 -11.74 -10.41
N VAL A 190 0.48 -11.70 -9.26
CA VAL A 190 1.76 -11.00 -9.05
C VAL A 190 2.87 -11.96 -8.61
N ARG A 191 2.58 -13.27 -8.53
CA ARG A 191 3.55 -14.28 -8.12
C ARG A 191 4.29 -14.86 -9.32
N ASN A 192 5.54 -15.23 -9.09
CA ASN A 192 6.38 -15.98 -10.02
C ASN A 192 6.45 -15.35 -11.43
N THR A 193 6.43 -14.01 -11.52
CA THR A 193 6.48 -13.26 -12.78
C THR A 193 7.88 -13.12 -13.37
N HIS A 194 8.91 -13.67 -12.71
CA HIS A 194 10.30 -13.60 -13.14
C HIS A 194 10.47 -14.16 -14.57
N PRO A 195 11.25 -13.51 -15.46
CA PRO A 195 12.18 -12.40 -15.23
C PRO A 195 11.56 -11.01 -15.12
N HIS A 196 10.24 -10.87 -15.28
CA HIS A 196 9.56 -9.59 -15.23
C HIS A 196 9.22 -9.18 -13.79
N LEU A 197 9.53 -7.94 -13.46
CA LEU A 197 9.18 -7.35 -12.17
C LEU A 197 7.77 -6.76 -12.26
N VAL A 198 7.04 -6.83 -11.15
CA VAL A 198 5.74 -6.19 -11.01
C VAL A 198 5.96 -4.71 -10.74
N HIS A 199 5.28 -3.87 -11.52
CA HIS A 199 5.27 -2.42 -11.33
C HIS A 199 3.89 -1.98 -10.87
N ALA A 200 3.80 -1.44 -9.65
CA ALA A 200 2.59 -0.85 -9.12
C ALA A 200 2.75 0.66 -9.00
N ARG A 201 1.72 1.40 -9.38
CA ARG A 201 1.61 2.84 -9.17
C ARG A 201 0.38 3.09 -8.33
N LEU A 202 0.56 3.80 -7.22
CA LEU A 202 -0.52 4.30 -6.40
C LEU A 202 -0.49 5.82 -6.44
N THR A 203 -1.59 6.42 -6.85
CA THR A 203 -1.74 7.87 -7.00
C THR A 203 -2.84 8.34 -6.09
N TYR A 204 -2.57 9.40 -5.34
CA TYR A 204 -3.58 10.16 -4.63
C TYR A 204 -3.47 11.61 -5.09
N ASP A 205 -4.49 12.06 -5.79
CA ASP A 205 -4.56 13.40 -6.37
C ASP A 205 -6.00 13.89 -6.29
N ASP A 206 -6.19 15.10 -5.77
CA ASP A 206 -7.51 15.73 -5.61
C ASP A 206 -8.56 14.79 -4.98
N HIS A 207 -8.21 14.21 -3.83
CA HIS A 207 -9.07 13.28 -3.07
C HIS A 207 -9.40 11.96 -3.79
N LYS A 208 -8.80 11.68 -4.94
CA LYS A 208 -8.99 10.43 -5.68
C LYS A 208 -7.78 9.51 -5.51
N LEU A 209 -8.04 8.27 -5.11
CA LEU A 209 -7.05 7.19 -5.09
C LEU A 209 -7.18 6.36 -6.38
N SER A 210 -6.07 6.09 -7.06
CA SER A 210 -6.00 5.24 -8.27
C SER A 210 -4.72 4.43 -8.36
#